data_AF-A0A3A9Y4U9-F1
#
_entry.id   AF-A0A3A9Y4U9-F1
#
_cell.length_a   1.000
_cell.length_b   1.000
_cell.length_c   1.000
_cell.angle_alpha   90.00
_cell.angle_beta   90.00
_cell.angle_gamma   90.00
#
_symmetry.space_group_name_H-M   'P 1'
#
loop_
_entity.id
_entity.type
_entity.pdbx_description
1 polymer ?
#
loop_
_entity_poly.entity_id
_entity_poly.type
_entity_poly.pdbx_seq_one_letter_code
_entity_poly.pdbx_strand_id
1 'polypeptide(L)'
;MAHLQVDDATRNIRPMARTNDDDRESLFPTVGAGTADTFRVEFTPTSRDKRFGVFQLYIEGIPIGDASTTALYPHIANLSRLCQIAEHRSKRGRGRLHLGDTFDHLDMSVEMSQSAVLFTFSTRPRSEWGEPPPWAPPVGEEMRLSVARSEFISIWRQAEPRFRLDCLD
;
A
#
# COMPACT_ATOMS: atom_id res chain seq x y z
N MET A 1 -43.03 -67.18 7.78
CA MET A 1 -41.66 -67.32 7.23
C MET A 1 -41.20 -65.95 6.77
N ALA A 2 -40.00 -65.58 7.23
CA ALA A 2 -39.06 -64.58 6.71
C ALA A 2 -39.49 -63.11 6.51
N HIS A 3 -38.93 -62.28 7.40
CA HIS A 3 -38.59 -60.87 7.25
C HIS A 3 -37.77 -60.58 5.97
N LEU A 4 -38.03 -59.44 5.33
CA LEU A 4 -37.10 -58.65 4.51
C LEU A 4 -37.42 -57.17 4.81
N GLN A 5 -36.72 -56.54 5.75
CA GLN A 5 -35.47 -55.79 5.58
C GLN A 5 -35.70 -54.40 4.95
N VAL A 6 -35.60 -53.43 5.85
CA VAL A 6 -35.57 -51.97 5.64
C VAL A 6 -34.25 -51.64 4.95
N ASP A 7 -34.25 -50.77 3.94
CA ASP A 7 -33.06 -49.94 3.63
C ASP A 7 -33.49 -48.58 3.06
N ASP A 8 -33.18 -47.59 3.88
CA ASP A 8 -33.31 -46.15 3.71
C ASP A 8 -32.20 -45.68 2.74
N ALA A 9 -32.59 -45.31 1.52
CA ALA A 9 -31.68 -44.71 0.55
C ALA A 9 -31.79 -43.18 0.59
N THR A 10 -31.44 -42.57 1.72
CA THR A 10 -31.12 -41.15 1.79
C THR A 10 -29.78 -40.92 1.07
N ARG A 11 -29.84 -40.70 -0.25
CA ARG A 11 -28.68 -40.21 -1.01
C ARG A 11 -28.33 -38.80 -0.53
N ASN A 12 -27.25 -38.74 0.24
CA ASN A 12 -26.45 -37.55 0.55
C ASN A 12 -26.17 -36.73 -0.73
N ILE A 13 -26.96 -35.68 -0.98
CA ILE A 13 -26.54 -34.58 -1.83
C ILE A 13 -25.71 -33.65 -0.93
N ARG A 14 -24.40 -33.86 -0.90
CA ARG A 14 -23.49 -32.84 -0.36
C ARG A 14 -23.55 -31.62 -1.30
N PRO A 15 -23.87 -30.41 -0.82
CA PRO A 15 -23.56 -29.23 -1.61
C PRO A 15 -22.05 -29.15 -1.73
N MET A 16 -21.54 -29.16 -2.97
CA MET A 16 -20.16 -28.76 -3.23
C MET A 16 -20.05 -27.30 -2.82
N ALA A 17 -19.52 -27.08 -1.61
CA ALA A 17 -18.99 -25.80 -1.22
C ALA A 17 -17.91 -25.46 -2.26
N ARG A 18 -18.25 -24.55 -3.18
CA ARG A 18 -17.26 -23.69 -3.81
C ARG A 18 -16.65 -22.89 -2.68
N THR A 19 -15.52 -23.35 -2.17
CA THR A 19 -14.65 -22.53 -1.34
C THR A 19 -14.16 -21.41 -2.24
N ASN A 20 -14.79 -20.25 -2.10
CA ASN A 20 -14.29 -19.01 -2.69
C ASN A 20 -12.86 -18.82 -2.16
N ASP A 21 -11.91 -18.73 -3.08
CA ASP A 21 -10.49 -18.47 -2.83
C ASP A 21 -10.22 -17.01 -2.40
N ASP A 22 -11.24 -16.26 -1.97
CA ASP A 22 -11.19 -14.81 -1.77
C ASP A 22 -10.91 -14.35 -0.33
N ASP A 23 -10.82 -15.27 0.64
CA ASP A 23 -10.44 -14.94 2.02
C ASP A 23 -9.00 -15.37 2.34
N ARG A 24 -8.04 -15.05 1.47
CA ARG A 24 -6.64 -15.06 1.89
C ARG A 24 -6.39 -13.85 2.78
N GLU A 25 -6.78 -13.97 4.05
CA GLU A 25 -6.14 -13.20 5.11
C GLU A 25 -4.62 -13.31 4.88
N SER A 26 -3.95 -12.17 4.73
CA SER A 26 -2.49 -12.16 4.60
C SER A 26 -1.92 -12.97 5.76
N LEU A 27 -1.31 -14.12 5.44
CA LEU A 27 -0.66 -14.99 6.42
C LEU A 27 0.57 -14.31 7.06
N PHE A 28 0.93 -13.12 6.59
CA PHE A 28 2.09 -12.37 7.03
C PHE A 28 1.65 -11.07 7.71
N PRO A 29 2.27 -10.72 8.86
CA PRO A 29 1.97 -9.48 9.55
C PRO A 29 2.38 -8.28 8.70
N THR A 30 1.56 -7.22 8.74
CA THR A 30 1.91 -5.92 8.18
C THR A 30 3.11 -5.33 8.93
N VAL A 31 4.09 -4.87 8.17
CA VAL A 31 5.29 -4.16 8.66
C VAL A 31 5.12 -2.68 8.34
N GLY A 32 5.49 -1.78 9.25
CA GLY A 32 5.35 -0.34 9.00
C GLY A 32 5.60 0.51 10.23
N ALA A 33 5.58 1.83 10.08
CA ALA A 33 5.71 2.78 11.18
C ALA A 33 4.87 4.04 10.95
N GLY A 34 4.60 4.79 12.02
CA GLY A 34 3.84 6.03 12.00
C GLY A 34 2.37 5.85 12.42
N THR A 35 1.56 6.88 12.16
CA THR A 35 0.12 6.90 12.48
C THR A 35 -0.68 7.29 11.25
N ALA A 36 -1.88 6.74 11.08
CA ALA A 36 -2.70 7.03 9.89
C ALA A 36 -3.08 8.51 9.78
N ASP A 37 -3.29 9.18 10.92
CA ASP A 37 -3.76 10.56 10.98
C ASP A 37 -2.72 11.59 10.50
N THR A 38 -1.42 11.25 10.54
CA THR A 38 -0.34 12.17 10.17
C THR A 38 0.46 11.64 9.00
N PHE A 39 1.32 10.66 9.25
CA PHE A 39 2.08 9.94 8.25
C PHE A 39 2.27 8.51 8.73
N ARG A 40 1.97 7.54 7.87
CA ARG A 40 2.29 6.13 8.08
C ARG A 40 2.75 5.53 6.77
N VAL A 41 3.70 4.62 6.85
CA VAL A 41 4.11 3.78 5.74
C VAL A 41 4.02 2.34 6.18
N GLU A 42 3.41 1.49 5.37
CA GLU A 42 3.28 0.08 5.65
C GLU A 42 3.38 -0.79 4.41
N PHE A 43 3.72 -2.04 4.66
CA PHE A 43 3.82 -3.09 3.68
C PHE A 43 3.26 -4.38 4.27
N THR A 44 2.34 -5.01 3.55
CA THR A 44 1.75 -6.30 3.92
C THR A 44 2.22 -7.35 2.91
N PRO A 45 3.17 -8.22 3.28
CA PRO A 45 3.67 -9.24 2.37
C PRO A 45 2.57 -10.20 1.92
N THR A 46 2.57 -10.59 0.65
CA THR A 46 1.62 -11.59 0.10
C THR A 46 2.32 -12.90 -0.28
N SER A 47 3.66 -12.92 -0.24
CA SER A 47 4.49 -14.08 -0.60
C SER A 47 5.41 -14.52 0.54
N ARG A 48 5.85 -15.79 0.49
CA ARG A 48 6.78 -16.37 1.49
C ARG A 48 8.16 -15.71 1.51
N ASP A 49 8.65 -15.29 0.34
CA ASP A 49 9.90 -14.54 0.24
C ASP A 49 9.73 -13.06 0.61
N LYS A 50 8.49 -12.63 0.89
CA LYS A 50 8.08 -11.29 1.34
C LYS A 50 8.53 -10.13 0.44
N ARG A 51 8.99 -10.43 -0.77
CA ARG A 51 9.41 -9.43 -1.76
C ARG A 51 8.24 -8.72 -2.41
N PHE A 52 7.07 -9.37 -2.44
CA PHE A 52 5.83 -8.88 -3.01
C PHE A 52 4.75 -8.74 -1.95
N GLY A 53 3.94 -7.71 -2.07
CA GLY A 53 2.89 -7.41 -1.10
C GLY A 53 2.14 -6.13 -1.44
N VAL A 54 1.26 -5.71 -0.54
CA VAL A 54 0.55 -4.44 -0.66
C VAL A 54 1.36 -3.36 0.04
N PHE A 55 1.70 -2.30 -0.69
CA PHE A 55 2.39 -1.13 -0.13
C PHE A 55 1.41 0.04 0.00
N GLN A 56 1.40 0.68 1.17
CA GLN A 56 0.42 1.72 1.48
C GLN A 56 1.09 2.88 2.22
N LEU A 57 0.79 4.10 1.79
CA LEU A 57 1.07 5.31 2.55
C LEU A 57 -0.22 5.84 3.15
N TYR A 58 -0.12 6.48 4.31
CA TYR A 58 -1.16 7.32 4.87
C TYR A 58 -0.58 8.70 5.07
N ILE A 59 -1.28 9.71 4.59
CA ILE A 59 -0.88 11.11 4.72
C ILE A 59 -2.12 11.90 5.10
N GLU A 60 -2.09 12.55 6.27
CA GLU A 60 -3.24 13.32 6.80
C GLU A 60 -4.54 12.49 6.82
N GLY A 61 -4.46 11.20 7.19
CA GLY A 61 -5.60 10.28 7.21
C GLY A 61 -5.97 9.66 5.86
N ILE A 62 -5.38 10.09 4.75
CA ILE A 62 -5.71 9.59 3.41
C ILE A 62 -4.83 8.38 3.07
N PRO A 63 -5.44 7.20 2.78
CA PRO A 63 -4.69 6.00 2.42
C PRO A 63 -4.27 6.06 0.94
N ILE A 64 -3.05 6.51 0.65
CA ILE A 64 -2.46 6.53 -0.70
C ILE A 64 -1.88 5.16 -1.09
N GLY A 65 -2.54 4.48 -2.03
CA GLY A 65 -2.20 3.16 -2.57
C GLY A 65 -3.42 2.52 -3.23
N ASP A 66 -3.25 1.60 -4.18
CA ASP A 66 -4.37 0.96 -4.89
C ASP A 66 -4.66 -0.49 -4.45
N ALA A 67 -4.06 -0.93 -3.34
CA ALA A 67 -4.14 -2.29 -2.82
C ALA A 67 -3.63 -3.37 -3.79
N SER A 68 -2.97 -3.00 -4.89
CA SER A 68 -2.32 -3.95 -5.79
C SER A 68 -1.08 -4.57 -5.14
N THR A 69 -0.72 -5.76 -5.61
CA THR A 69 0.54 -6.41 -5.23
C THR A 69 1.70 -5.80 -5.99
N THR A 70 2.71 -5.33 -5.27
CA THR A 70 3.92 -4.67 -5.79
C THR A 70 5.18 -5.33 -5.22
N ALA A 71 6.30 -5.18 -5.94
CA ALA A 71 7.62 -5.40 -5.37
C ALA A 71 7.95 -4.32 -4.32
N LEU A 72 8.47 -4.69 -3.16
CA LEU A 72 8.79 -3.75 -2.07
C LEU A 72 10.01 -2.86 -2.36
N TYR A 73 11.04 -3.40 -3.00
CA TYR A 73 12.34 -2.73 -3.13
C TYR A 73 12.29 -1.35 -3.83
N PRO A 74 11.54 -1.15 -4.93
CA PRO A 74 11.40 0.18 -5.55
C PRO A 74 10.85 1.24 -4.59
N HIS A 75 9.88 0.89 -3.73
CA HIS A 75 9.32 1.80 -2.72
C HIS A 75 10.38 2.25 -1.73
N ILE A 76 11.15 1.28 -1.20
CA ILE A 76 12.25 1.57 -0.26
C ILE A 76 13.26 2.51 -0.92
N ALA A 77 13.75 2.18 -2.10
CA ALA A 77 14.77 2.98 -2.77
C ALA A 77 14.32 4.44 -2.99
N ASN A 78 13.07 4.63 -3.43
CA ASN A 78 12.51 5.96 -3.68
C ASN A 78 12.29 6.76 -2.39
N LEU A 79 11.76 6.14 -1.34
CA LEU A 79 11.52 6.81 -0.06
C LEU A 79 12.82 7.06 0.73
N SER A 80 13.80 6.17 0.68
CA SER A 80 15.14 6.42 1.25
C SER A 80 15.79 7.62 0.58
N ARG A 81 15.73 7.70 -0.75
CA ARG A 81 16.22 8.87 -1.49
C ARG A 81 15.49 10.14 -1.04
N LEU A 82 14.16 10.08 -0.92
CA LEU A 82 13.36 11.22 -0.46
C LEU A 82 13.73 11.64 0.96
N CYS A 83 13.95 10.69 1.87
CA CYS A 83 14.41 10.93 3.24
C CYS A 83 15.78 11.61 3.28
N GLN A 84 16.75 11.16 2.49
CA GLN A 84 18.07 11.80 2.40
C GLN A 84 17.94 13.27 1.97
N ILE A 85 17.10 13.55 0.96
CA ILE A 85 16.81 14.93 0.54
C ILE A 85 16.17 15.73 1.69
N ALA A 86 15.22 15.12 2.41
CA ALA A 86 14.59 15.72 3.58
C ALA A 86 15.60 15.99 4.72
N GLU A 87 16.69 15.23 4.85
CA GLU A 87 17.69 15.49 5.88
C GLU A 87 18.57 16.72 5.60
N HIS A 88 18.83 17.06 4.33
CA HIS A 88 19.72 18.15 3.94
C HIS A 88 19.21 19.59 4.24
N ARG A 89 18.07 19.75 4.95
CA ARG A 89 17.37 21.00 5.35
C ARG A 89 17.17 22.08 4.28
N SER A 90 17.60 21.83 3.06
CA SER A 90 17.45 22.73 1.93
C SER A 90 16.01 22.72 1.45
N LYS A 91 15.52 23.90 1.07
CA LYS A 91 14.26 23.98 0.33
C LYS A 91 14.46 23.33 -1.03
N ARG A 92 13.43 22.65 -1.51
CA ARG A 92 13.42 22.07 -2.84
C ARG A 92 12.09 22.40 -3.49
N GLY A 93 12.15 23.02 -4.67
CA GLY A 93 10.98 23.25 -5.48
C GLY A 93 10.31 21.94 -5.90
N ARG A 94 9.09 22.05 -6.42
CA ARG A 94 8.30 20.92 -6.89
C ARG A 94 9.09 20.05 -7.86
N GLY A 95 9.25 18.77 -7.54
CA GLY A 95 9.89 17.78 -8.39
C GLY A 95 9.03 16.52 -8.50
N ARG A 96 9.16 15.79 -9.61
CA ARG A 96 8.42 14.54 -9.81
C ARG A 96 8.82 13.52 -8.75
N LEU A 97 7.81 12.85 -8.18
CA LEU A 97 7.97 11.74 -7.26
C LEU A 97 7.53 10.46 -7.98
N HIS A 98 8.33 9.42 -7.85
CA HIS A 98 8.00 8.09 -8.33
C HIS A 98 8.01 7.17 -7.13
N LEU A 99 6.89 6.51 -6.86
CA LEU A 99 6.78 5.50 -5.82
C LEU A 99 6.49 4.12 -6.41
N GLY A 100 6.76 3.88 -7.69
CA GLY A 100 6.53 2.55 -8.28
C GLY A 100 5.08 2.31 -8.73
N ASP A 101 4.82 1.07 -9.12
CA ASP A 101 3.65 0.61 -9.89
C ASP A 101 2.31 0.79 -9.18
N THR A 102 2.25 0.56 -7.86
CA THR A 102 1.07 0.84 -7.00
C THR A 102 0.55 2.28 -7.13
N PHE A 103 1.38 3.20 -7.62
CA PHE A 103 1.02 4.61 -7.76
C PHE A 103 1.03 5.11 -9.21
N ASP A 104 1.15 4.21 -10.20
CA ASP A 104 1.27 4.63 -11.59
C ASP A 104 0.00 5.26 -12.18
N HIS A 105 -1.15 5.06 -11.51
CA HIS A 105 -2.41 5.77 -11.82
C HIS A 105 -2.38 7.26 -11.40
N LEU A 106 -1.31 7.73 -10.77
CA LEU A 106 -1.12 9.11 -10.32
C LEU A 106 0.04 9.80 -11.04
N ASP A 107 -0.12 11.09 -11.23
CA ASP A 107 1.01 12.01 -11.29
C ASP A 107 1.31 12.53 -9.89
N MET A 108 2.53 12.25 -9.44
CA MET A 108 2.99 12.59 -8.10
C MET A 108 4.14 13.57 -8.18
N SER A 109 4.11 14.54 -7.29
CA SER A 109 5.20 15.47 -7.10
C SER A 109 5.39 15.79 -5.63
N VAL A 110 6.59 16.22 -5.30
CA VAL A 110 6.97 16.58 -3.94
C VAL A 110 7.67 17.92 -3.95
N GLU A 111 7.32 18.76 -3.00
CA GLU A 111 7.99 20.01 -2.69
C GLU A 111 8.47 19.93 -1.23
N MET A 112 9.65 20.48 -0.93
CA MET A 112 10.16 20.52 0.43
C MET A 112 10.42 21.94 0.89
N SER A 113 9.78 22.30 2.00
CA SER A 113 10.11 23.51 2.75
C SER A 113 11.07 23.17 3.90
N GLN A 114 11.40 24.16 4.74
CA GLN A 114 12.21 23.90 5.94
C GLN A 114 11.46 23.04 6.97
N SER A 115 10.13 23.11 7.02
CA SER A 115 9.30 22.48 8.05
C SER A 115 8.40 21.36 7.53
N ALA A 116 8.20 21.24 6.22
CA ALA A 116 7.24 20.29 5.65
C ALA A 116 7.75 19.60 4.38
N VAL A 117 7.24 18.39 4.16
CA VAL A 117 7.23 17.68 2.88
C VAL A 117 5.80 17.77 2.34
N LEU A 118 5.64 18.43 1.20
CA LEU A 118 4.34 18.62 0.54
C LEU A 118 4.23 17.65 -0.61
N PHE A 119 3.29 16.71 -0.50
CA PHE A 119 2.95 15.79 -1.57
C PHE A 119 1.81 16.37 -2.39
N THR A 120 1.90 16.27 -3.71
CA THR A 120 0.81 16.67 -4.61
C THR A 120 0.53 15.52 -5.56
N PHE A 121 -0.75 15.14 -5.61
CA PHE A 121 -1.27 14.03 -6.38
C PHE A 121 -2.31 14.54 -7.37
N SER A 122 -2.28 14.04 -8.59
CA SER A 122 -3.37 14.18 -9.55
C SER A 122 -3.60 12.86 -10.25
N THR A 123 -4.86 12.47 -10.41
CA THR A 123 -5.22 11.20 -11.05
C THR A 123 -5.02 11.30 -12.56
N ARG A 124 -4.34 10.31 -13.15
CA ARG A 124 -4.17 10.24 -14.60
C ARG A 124 -5.50 9.93 -15.29
N PRO A 125 -5.68 10.32 -16.57
CA PRO A 125 -6.92 10.05 -17.30
C PRO A 125 -7.27 8.55 -17.35
N ARG A 126 -8.56 8.24 -17.18
CA ARG A 126 -9.12 6.87 -17.10
C ARG A 126 -8.73 5.96 -18.28
N SER A 127 -8.48 6.54 -19.46
CA SER A 127 -8.03 5.80 -20.66
C SER A 127 -6.70 5.09 -20.49
N GLU A 128 -5.89 5.48 -19.49
CA GLU A 128 -4.55 4.94 -19.27
C GLU A 128 -4.49 3.90 -18.14
N TRP A 129 -5.39 3.94 -17.15
CA TRP A 129 -5.24 3.18 -15.89
C TRP A 129 -6.52 2.58 -15.28
N GLY A 130 -7.69 2.74 -15.91
CA GLY A 130 -8.96 2.21 -15.38
C GLY A 130 -9.59 3.11 -14.31
N GLU A 131 -10.46 2.54 -13.46
CA GLU A 131 -11.08 3.29 -12.35
C GLU A 131 -10.07 3.54 -11.23
N PRO A 132 -9.82 4.81 -10.84
CA PRO A 132 -8.89 5.10 -9.77
C PRO A 132 -9.46 4.68 -8.41
N PRO A 133 -8.59 4.48 -7.39
CA PRO A 133 -9.03 4.19 -6.03
C PRO A 133 -9.97 5.28 -5.47
N PRO A 134 -10.92 4.95 -4.56
CA PRO A 134 -11.90 5.91 -4.05
C PRO A 134 -11.34 7.14 -3.32
N TRP A 135 -10.11 7.06 -2.82
CA TRP A 135 -9.44 8.18 -2.16
C TRP A 135 -8.75 9.13 -3.15
N ALA A 136 -8.51 8.69 -4.39
CA ALA A 136 -7.76 9.48 -5.37
C ALA A 136 -8.57 10.72 -5.79
N PRO A 137 -7.91 11.87 -6.03
CA PRO A 137 -8.62 13.07 -6.45
C PRO A 137 -9.33 12.85 -7.80
N PRO A 138 -10.42 13.57 -8.10
CA PRO A 138 -11.01 13.56 -9.43
C PRO A 138 -9.99 13.91 -10.53
N VAL A 139 -10.19 13.38 -11.73
CA VAL A 139 -9.33 13.70 -12.89
C VAL A 139 -9.40 15.21 -13.16
N GLY A 140 -8.23 15.84 -13.24
CA GLY A 140 -8.10 17.29 -13.41
C GLY A 140 -8.01 18.09 -12.11
N GLU A 141 -8.17 17.44 -10.96
CA GLU A 141 -7.98 18.07 -9.64
C GLU A 141 -6.65 17.65 -9.01
N GLU A 142 -6.04 18.58 -8.25
CA GLU A 142 -4.86 18.30 -7.45
C GLU A 142 -5.27 18.13 -5.98
N MET A 143 -4.82 17.04 -5.36
CA MET A 143 -4.83 16.87 -3.92
C MET A 143 -3.44 17.16 -3.38
N ARG A 144 -3.34 18.07 -2.41
CA ARG A 144 -2.07 18.47 -1.80
C ARG A 144 -2.11 18.16 -0.30
N LEU A 145 -1.20 17.30 0.14
CA LEU A 145 -1.11 16.81 1.51
C LEU A 145 0.25 17.18 2.12
N SER A 146 0.26 17.49 3.41
CA SER A 146 1.45 17.96 4.11
C SER A 146 1.87 17.02 5.23
N VAL A 147 3.18 16.75 5.33
CA VAL A 147 3.78 16.06 6.48
C VAL A 147 4.85 16.94 7.08
N ALA A 148 4.90 17.04 8.42
CA ALA A 148 6.00 17.72 9.07
C ALA A 148 7.33 17.04 8.68
N ARG A 149 8.32 17.82 8.26
CA ARG A 149 9.59 17.29 7.72
C ARG A 149 10.32 16.41 8.74
N SER A 150 10.30 16.80 10.02
CA SER A 150 10.84 16.01 11.12
C SER A 150 10.10 14.68 11.33
N GLU A 151 8.78 14.70 11.16
CA GLU A 151 7.94 13.51 11.30
C GLU A 151 8.18 12.54 10.16
N PHE A 152 8.18 13.01 8.90
CA PHE A 152 8.53 12.20 7.73
C PHE A 152 9.87 11.49 7.90
N ILE A 153 10.93 12.22 8.28
CA ILE A 153 12.26 11.66 8.52
C ILE A 153 12.24 10.64 9.66
N SER A 154 11.61 10.98 10.79
CA SER A 154 11.55 10.12 11.97
C SER A 154 10.87 8.80 11.68
N ILE A 155 9.73 8.84 10.98
CA ILE A 155 8.93 7.67 10.66
C ILE A 155 9.63 6.82 9.62
N TRP A 156 10.22 7.43 8.59
CA TRP A 156 10.99 6.66 7.60
C TRP A 156 12.17 5.92 8.24
N ARG A 157 12.90 6.57 9.15
CA ARG A 157 14.01 5.94 9.90
C ARG A 157 13.57 4.77 10.80
N GLN A 158 12.30 4.75 11.21
CA GLN A 158 11.74 3.62 11.96
C GLN A 158 11.25 2.49 11.02
N ALA A 159 10.66 2.85 9.87
CA ALA A 159 10.08 1.89 8.94
C ALA A 159 11.14 1.17 8.09
N GLU A 160 12.12 1.89 7.52
CA GLU A 160 13.09 1.32 6.57
C GLU A 160 13.86 0.12 7.13
N PRO A 161 14.41 0.15 8.36
CA PRO A 161 15.11 -1.01 8.91
C PRO A 161 14.18 -2.23 9.03
N ARG A 162 12.91 -2.02 9.40
CA ARG A 162 11.93 -3.09 9.53
C ARG A 162 11.60 -3.70 8.17
N PHE A 163 11.44 -2.88 7.12
CA PHE A 163 11.25 -3.41 5.77
C PHE A 163 12.44 -4.24 5.28
N ARG A 164 13.67 -3.81 5.60
CA ARG A 164 14.87 -4.55 5.19
C ARG A 164 14.98 -5.88 5.94
N LEU A 165 14.86 -5.86 7.26
CA LEU A 165 15.00 -7.05 8.12
C LEU A 165 13.83 -8.03 7.97
N ASP A 166 12.60 -7.52 7.98
CA ASP A 166 11.43 -8.37 8.05
C ASP A 166 10.99 -8.89 6.68
N CYS A 167 11.43 -8.28 5.57
CA CYS A 167 10.93 -8.57 4.22
C CYS A 167 12.00 -8.82 3.14
N LEU A 168 13.28 -8.50 3.35
CA LEU A 168 14.33 -8.64 2.32
C LEU A 168 15.50 -9.57 2.70
N ASP A 169 15.49 -10.11 3.93
CA ASP A 169 16.47 -11.11 4.42
C ASP A 169 16.20 -12.52 3.87
#